data_AF-A0AAN5S0B4-F1
#
_entry.id   AF-A0AAN5S0B4-F1
#
_cell.length_a   1.000
_cell.length_b   1.000
_cell.length_c   1.000
_cell.angle_alpha   90.00
_cell.angle_beta   90.00
_cell.angle_gamma   90.00
#
_symmetry.space_group_name_H-M   'P 1'
#
loop_
_entity.id
_entity.type
_entity.pdbx_description
1 polymer ?
#
loop_
_entity_poly.entity_id
_entity_poly.type
_entity_poly.pdbx_seq_one_letter_code
_entity_poly.pdbx_strand_id
1 'polypeptide(L)'
;MKLLKGNDVTAFSESNLTSIARDFDRSYDVYQDGYINSYEKTIQDSYDDYNKTIYISVAIILTSLLLIILSWVYIKKVIISPLNNVVDNIQDIARGNLSKNITISGANEIMILAETLCHMQHELAVTVGDVRDGANAIYSGASEISAGNNDLSSRTEQQAASLEETAASMEELTATVRQNADNARQASHLALTASETAERGGKVVDDVVETMRGIGDSSKKIADIISVIDGIAFQTNILALNAAVEAARAGEQGRGFAVVAGEVRNLAQRSAQAAREIKTLIEDSVGRVDTGAVLVERAGETMNEIVSAVTRVTDIMSEIASASDEQSRGIDQIGVAVTEMDKVTQQNAALVEQSAAAAASLEEQAGRLTQAVSVFQIQAGELKSNVKTSTVVPLQRPDIKKLKNNDEDDWETF
;
A
#
# COMPACT_ATOMS: atom_id res chain seq x y z
N MET A 1 126.70 110.07 47.95
CA MET A 1 127.70 111.07 48.39
C MET A 1 128.77 110.32 49.15
N LYS A 2 130.09 110.36 48.89
CA LYS A 2 131.02 111.11 47.98
C LYS A 2 132.26 110.17 47.82
N LEU A 3 133.04 110.01 46.74
CA LEU A 3 133.25 110.59 45.38
C LEU A 3 133.53 109.39 44.41
N LEU A 4 133.50 109.41 43.07
CA LEU A 4 133.46 110.43 41.99
C LEU A 4 134.83 111.03 41.54
N LYS A 5 135.49 110.46 40.51
CA LYS A 5 136.46 111.09 39.55
C LYS A 5 136.92 110.10 38.45
N GLY A 6 136.61 110.27 37.16
CA GLY A 6 135.71 111.24 36.55
C GLY A 6 135.50 110.98 35.04
N ASN A 7 134.35 111.45 34.53
CA ASN A 7 133.90 111.40 33.13
C ASN A 7 133.47 110.04 32.52
N ASP A 8 132.43 109.49 33.16
CA ASP A 8 131.29 108.78 32.53
C ASP A 8 131.37 107.26 32.21
N VAL A 9 130.17 106.69 32.04
CA VAL A 9 129.72 105.33 31.66
C VAL A 9 130.00 104.13 32.58
N THR A 10 128.92 103.36 32.82
CA THR A 10 128.83 101.97 33.35
C THR A 10 129.47 101.65 34.72
N ALA A 11 128.63 101.59 35.77
CA ALA A 11 128.98 101.02 37.07
C ALA A 11 128.20 99.71 37.32
N PHE A 12 128.86 98.55 37.23
CA PHE A 12 128.26 97.23 37.49
C PHE A 12 129.34 96.18 37.77
N SER A 13 129.52 95.73 39.03
CA SER A 13 130.27 94.49 39.32
C SER A 13 129.95 93.86 40.70
N GLU A 14 130.24 92.56 40.77
CA GLU A 14 130.46 91.68 41.94
C GLU A 14 129.37 91.51 43.03
N SER A 15 128.66 92.53 43.53
CA SER A 15 127.74 92.31 44.67
C SER A 15 126.38 91.69 44.29
N ASN A 16 125.93 91.83 43.03
CA ASN A 16 124.62 91.35 42.56
C ASN A 16 124.65 89.98 41.86
N LEU A 17 125.81 89.44 41.50
CA LEU A 17 125.89 88.21 40.71
C LEU A 17 125.50 86.96 41.53
N THR A 18 125.84 86.91 42.81
CA THR A 18 125.59 85.76 43.70
C THR A 18 124.18 85.67 44.27
N SER A 19 123.34 86.70 44.10
CA SER A 19 121.90 86.63 44.33
C SER A 19 121.17 86.18 43.07
N ILE A 20 121.45 86.83 41.93
CA ILE A 20 120.84 86.50 40.62
C ILE A 20 121.05 85.02 40.26
N ALA A 21 122.25 84.48 40.46
CA ALA A 21 122.52 83.06 40.20
C ALA A 21 121.64 82.12 41.06
N ARG A 22 121.34 82.49 42.30
CA ARG A 22 120.61 81.65 43.26
C ARG A 22 119.09 81.72 43.07
N ASP A 23 118.58 82.88 42.65
CA ASP A 23 117.19 83.01 42.21
C ASP A 23 116.98 82.37 40.83
N PHE A 24 118.01 82.32 39.98
CA PHE A 24 117.98 81.56 38.72
C PHE A 24 117.91 80.05 38.97
N ASP A 25 118.83 79.47 39.76
CA ASP A 25 118.77 78.04 40.15
C ASP A 25 117.39 77.69 40.71
N ARG A 26 116.89 78.48 41.67
CA ARG A 26 115.57 78.25 42.29
C ARG A 26 114.41 78.34 41.29
N SER A 27 114.50 79.21 40.28
CA SER A 27 113.50 79.32 39.22
C SER A 27 113.62 78.17 38.21
N TYR A 28 114.83 77.66 37.99
CA TYR A 28 115.11 76.53 37.13
C TYR A 28 114.61 75.23 37.76
N ASP A 29 114.87 74.99 39.04
CA ASP A 29 114.32 73.86 39.82
C ASP A 29 112.78 73.88 39.79
N VAL A 30 112.15 75.01 40.08
CA VAL A 30 110.67 75.15 40.05
C VAL A 30 110.11 74.94 38.63
N TYR A 31 110.83 75.38 37.59
CA TYR A 31 110.46 75.10 36.20
C TYR A 31 110.60 73.60 35.89
N GLN A 32 111.69 72.96 36.32
CA GLN A 32 111.98 71.55 36.06
C GLN A 32 111.02 70.62 36.80
N ASP A 33 110.74 70.86 38.08
CA ASP A 33 109.72 70.14 38.86
C ASP A 33 108.32 70.33 38.25
N GLY A 34 107.99 71.54 37.79
CA GLY A 34 106.74 71.82 37.07
C GLY A 34 106.65 71.08 35.73
N TYR A 35 107.76 70.99 35.00
CA TYR A 35 107.85 70.27 33.73
C TYR A 35 107.74 68.75 33.93
N ILE A 36 108.43 68.19 34.95
CA ILE A 36 108.38 66.76 35.28
C ILE A 36 106.99 66.37 35.79
N ASN A 37 106.41 67.12 36.73
CA ASN A 37 105.05 66.84 37.23
C ASN A 37 104.00 66.91 36.10
N SER A 38 104.13 67.85 35.16
CA SER A 38 103.22 67.91 34.01
C SER A 38 103.47 66.79 32.99
N TYR A 39 104.71 66.32 32.83
CA TYR A 39 105.04 65.16 31.98
C TYR A 39 104.52 63.84 32.57
N GLU A 40 104.79 63.56 33.84
CA GLU A 40 104.27 62.38 34.55
C GLU A 40 102.75 62.37 34.56
N LYS A 41 102.13 63.51 34.86
CA LYS A 41 100.68 63.65 34.82
C LYS A 41 100.11 63.39 33.42
N THR A 42 100.73 63.93 32.36
CA THR A 42 100.28 63.67 30.97
C THR A 42 100.38 62.19 30.60
N ILE A 43 101.43 61.50 31.04
CA ILE A 43 101.58 60.05 30.84
C ILE A 43 100.52 59.27 31.62
N GLN A 44 100.25 59.64 32.87
CA GLN A 44 99.27 58.95 33.71
C GLN A 44 97.82 59.20 33.25
N ASP A 45 97.46 60.44 32.92
CA ASP A 45 96.19 60.80 32.29
C ASP A 45 95.99 60.01 30.97
N SER A 46 97.06 59.78 30.20
CA SER A 46 97.01 58.99 28.96
C SER A 46 96.81 57.48 29.18
N TYR A 47 97.35 56.90 30.26
CA TYR A 47 97.04 55.51 30.63
C TYR A 47 95.58 55.37 31.08
N ASP A 48 95.07 56.34 31.85
CA ASP A 48 93.67 56.33 32.29
C ASP A 48 92.70 56.53 31.13
N ASP A 49 93.00 57.37 30.14
CA ASP A 49 92.17 57.52 28.94
C ASP A 49 92.22 56.29 28.01
N TYR A 50 93.36 55.59 27.92
CA TYR A 50 93.43 54.30 27.23
C TYR A 50 92.54 53.25 27.90
N ASN A 51 92.59 53.16 29.24
CA ASN A 51 91.71 52.28 30.02
C ASN A 51 90.22 52.65 29.86
N LYS A 52 89.86 53.94 29.96
CA LYS A 52 88.48 54.43 29.71
C LYS A 52 88.00 54.05 28.31
N THR A 53 88.85 54.19 27.29
CA THR A 53 88.53 53.84 25.90
C THR A 53 88.24 52.35 25.74
N ILE A 54 89.02 51.49 26.40
CA ILE A 54 88.75 50.04 26.45
C ILE A 54 87.43 49.74 27.17
N TYR A 55 87.18 50.32 28.35
CA TYR A 55 85.93 50.11 29.09
C TYR A 55 84.69 50.54 28.30
N ILE A 56 84.73 51.68 27.62
CA ILE A 56 83.64 52.17 26.75
C ILE A 56 83.43 51.21 25.57
N SER A 57 84.51 50.76 24.92
CA SER A 57 84.45 49.82 23.80
C SER A 57 83.83 48.47 24.21
N VAL A 58 84.24 47.93 25.36
CA VAL A 58 83.68 46.69 25.93
C VAL A 58 82.21 46.89 26.33
N ALA A 59 81.84 48.02 26.92
CA ALA A 59 80.45 48.33 27.26
C ALA A 59 79.53 48.40 26.03
N ILE A 60 80.02 48.97 24.92
CA ILE A 60 79.30 48.99 23.63
C ILE A 60 79.11 47.56 23.08
N ILE A 61 80.15 46.72 23.12
CA ILE A 61 80.06 45.32 22.67
C ILE A 61 79.07 44.53 23.53
N LEU A 62 79.14 44.67 24.87
CA LEU A 62 78.24 43.98 25.79
C LEU A 62 76.78 44.44 25.66
N THR A 63 76.52 45.73 25.50
CA THR A 63 75.15 46.24 25.26
C THR A 63 74.61 45.84 23.89
N SER A 64 75.45 45.79 22.85
CA SER A 64 75.07 45.26 21.53
C SER A 64 74.70 43.77 21.59
N LEU A 65 75.52 42.95 22.26
CA LEU A 65 75.20 41.53 22.52
C LEU A 65 73.92 41.34 23.32
N LEU A 66 73.70 42.16 24.37
CA LEU A 66 72.47 42.14 25.16
C LEU A 66 71.23 42.43 24.30
N LEU A 67 71.30 43.44 23.43
CA LEU A 67 70.23 43.80 22.50
C LEU A 67 69.95 42.70 21.46
N ILE A 68 70.98 42.05 20.94
CA ILE A 68 70.84 40.90 20.03
C ILE A 68 70.12 39.74 20.73
N ILE A 69 70.52 39.41 21.97
CA ILE A 69 69.89 38.33 22.76
C ILE A 69 68.44 38.68 23.09
N LEU A 70 68.16 39.91 23.54
CA LEU A 70 66.78 40.37 23.80
C LEU A 70 65.91 40.34 22.54
N SER A 71 66.44 40.80 21.41
CA SER A 71 65.74 40.78 20.11
C SER A 71 65.44 39.34 19.67
N TRP A 72 66.40 38.42 19.78
CA TRP A 72 66.19 37.01 19.45
C TRP A 72 65.14 36.34 20.35
N VAL A 73 65.19 36.57 21.66
CA VAL A 73 64.18 36.07 22.61
C VAL A 73 62.80 36.65 22.31
N TYR A 74 62.71 37.95 21.99
CA TYR A 74 61.47 38.63 21.63
C TYR A 74 60.87 38.05 20.34
N ILE A 75 61.64 37.99 19.25
CA ILE A 75 61.22 37.40 17.97
C ILE A 75 60.78 35.93 18.15
N LYS A 76 61.57 35.14 18.89
CA LYS A 76 61.23 33.73 19.15
C LYS A 76 59.92 33.56 19.92
N LYS A 77 59.65 34.41 20.91
CA LYS A 77 58.47 34.29 21.79
C LYS A 77 57.22 34.95 21.23
N VAL A 78 57.36 36.05 20.47
CA VAL A 78 56.24 36.87 19.96
C VAL A 78 55.85 36.53 18.52
N ILE A 79 56.78 35.99 17.72
CA ILE A 79 56.55 35.67 16.29
C ILE A 79 56.68 34.17 16.04
N ILE A 80 57.83 33.56 16.35
CA ILE A 80 58.11 32.17 15.93
C ILE A 80 57.24 31.16 16.68
N SER A 81 57.10 31.26 18.00
CA SER A 81 56.29 30.30 18.76
C SER A 81 54.79 30.35 18.41
N PRO A 82 54.14 31.52 18.30
CA PRO A 82 52.75 31.59 17.82
C PRO A 82 52.58 31.09 16.38
N LEU A 83 53.53 31.40 15.48
CA LEU A 83 53.50 30.92 14.09
C LEU A 83 53.59 29.39 14.02
N ASN A 84 54.45 28.75 14.82
CA ASN A 84 54.54 27.30 14.89
C ASN A 84 53.21 26.67 15.37
N ASN A 85 52.59 27.24 16.42
CA ASN A 85 51.28 26.76 16.88
C ASN A 85 50.21 26.84 15.78
N VAL A 86 50.21 27.90 14.97
CA VAL A 86 49.31 28.04 13.81
C VAL A 86 49.60 26.98 12.74
N VAL A 87 50.87 26.70 12.45
CA VAL A 87 51.29 25.63 11.52
C VAL A 87 50.91 24.24 12.02
N ASP A 88 51.00 23.97 13.32
CA ASP A 88 50.58 22.71 13.91
C ASP A 88 49.05 22.55 13.85
N ASN A 89 48.28 23.60 14.15
CA ASN A 89 46.83 23.60 13.98
C ASN A 89 46.41 23.39 12.50
N ILE A 90 47.14 23.96 11.53
CA ILE A 90 46.92 23.70 10.09
C ILE A 90 47.19 22.22 9.76
N GLN A 91 48.25 21.62 10.32
CA GLN A 91 48.52 20.18 10.14
C GLN A 91 47.45 19.29 10.77
N ASP A 92 46.90 19.69 11.91
CA ASP A 92 45.78 18.98 12.56
C ASP A 92 44.52 19.04 11.71
N ILE A 93 44.13 20.23 11.22
CA ILE A 93 42.99 20.41 10.30
C ILE A 93 43.20 19.60 9.01
N ALA A 94 44.40 19.62 8.43
CA ALA A 94 44.75 18.86 7.22
C ALA A 94 44.76 17.32 7.45
N ARG A 95 44.84 16.86 8.70
CA ARG A 95 44.65 15.45 9.11
C ARG A 95 43.20 15.14 9.53
N GLY A 96 42.29 16.10 9.41
CA GLY A 96 40.88 15.99 9.79
C GLY A 96 40.58 16.29 11.25
N ASN A 97 41.54 16.67 12.11
CA ASN A 97 41.24 17.00 13.50
C ASN A 97 40.67 18.43 13.63
N LEU A 98 39.35 18.53 13.62
CA LEU A 98 38.59 19.76 13.81
C LEU A 98 38.18 19.98 15.29
N SER A 99 38.55 19.07 16.20
CA SER A 99 38.21 19.13 17.64
C SER A 99 39.24 19.85 18.53
N LYS A 100 40.34 20.33 17.95
CA LYS A 100 41.38 21.07 18.67
C LYS A 100 41.08 22.57 18.69
N ASN A 101 40.83 23.11 19.87
CA ASN A 101 40.67 24.56 20.08
C ASN A 101 41.95 25.33 19.73
N ILE A 102 41.86 26.24 18.75
CA ILE A 102 42.94 27.16 18.38
C ILE A 102 43.11 28.24 19.46
N THR A 103 44.25 28.25 20.15
CA THR A 103 44.53 29.20 21.24
C THR A 103 44.98 30.55 20.69
N ILE A 104 44.05 31.50 20.61
CA ILE A 104 44.32 32.89 20.18
C ILE A 104 45.09 33.62 21.29
N SER A 105 46.31 34.09 20.99
CA SER A 105 47.12 34.89 21.92
C SER A 105 48.10 35.80 21.17
N GLY A 106 47.90 37.12 21.27
CA GLY A 106 48.70 38.12 20.57
C GLY A 106 47.96 39.44 20.42
N ALA A 107 48.55 40.35 19.63
CA ALA A 107 47.95 41.61 19.20
C ALA A 107 48.56 42.08 17.85
N ASN A 108 49.00 41.12 17.03
CA ASN A 108 49.72 41.30 15.77
C ASN A 108 49.03 40.48 14.66
N GLU A 109 49.60 40.48 13.45
CA GLU A 109 49.06 39.80 12.26
C GLU A 109 48.88 38.29 12.47
N ILE A 110 49.66 37.67 13.37
CA ILE A 110 49.50 36.24 13.74
C ILE A 110 48.19 36.00 14.51
N MET A 111 47.68 36.99 15.26
CA MET A 111 46.36 36.91 15.90
C MET A 111 45.25 36.85 14.83
N ILE A 112 45.31 37.72 13.83
CA ILE A 112 44.33 37.77 12.72
C ILE A 112 44.38 36.47 11.91
N LEU A 113 45.59 35.92 11.69
CA LEU A 113 45.76 34.61 11.04
C LEU A 113 45.15 33.47 11.87
N ALA A 114 45.35 33.46 13.19
CA ALA A 114 44.78 32.44 14.09
C ALA A 114 43.25 32.56 14.21
N GLU A 115 42.70 33.77 14.23
CA GLU A 115 41.26 34.06 14.22
C GLU A 115 40.61 33.61 12.90
N THR A 116 41.25 33.92 11.77
CA THR A 116 40.81 33.46 10.44
C THR A 116 40.85 31.93 10.34
N LEU A 117 41.90 31.30 10.89
CA LEU A 117 42.01 29.84 10.94
C LEU A 117 40.92 29.21 11.82
N CYS A 118 40.58 29.84 12.94
CA CYS A 118 39.49 29.43 13.83
C CYS A 118 38.13 29.49 13.12
N HIS A 119 37.85 30.60 12.41
CA HIS A 119 36.63 30.70 11.61
C HIS A 119 36.57 29.63 10.50
N MET A 120 37.70 29.36 9.82
CA MET A 120 37.78 28.30 8.80
C MET A 120 37.56 26.91 9.41
N GLN A 121 38.14 26.62 10.57
CA GLN A 121 37.95 25.36 11.30
C GLN A 121 36.48 25.17 11.71
N HIS A 122 35.81 26.25 12.15
CA HIS A 122 34.40 26.24 12.53
C HIS A 122 33.48 25.94 11.33
N GLU A 123 33.62 26.67 10.22
CA GLU A 123 32.81 26.43 9.01
C GLU A 123 33.02 25.02 8.43
N LEU A 124 34.25 24.50 8.47
CA LEU A 124 34.55 23.12 8.11
C LEU A 124 33.86 22.12 9.07
N ALA A 125 33.86 22.38 10.38
CA ALA A 125 33.22 21.50 11.37
C ALA A 125 31.69 21.51 11.25
N VAL A 126 31.07 22.67 10.95
CA VAL A 126 29.65 22.80 10.63
C VAL A 126 29.32 22.03 9.35
N THR A 127 30.06 22.28 8.26
CA THR A 127 29.84 21.60 6.97
C THR A 127 29.98 20.07 7.10
N VAL A 128 30.99 19.59 7.84
CA VAL A 128 31.16 18.15 8.16
C VAL A 128 30.00 17.60 8.99
N GLY A 129 29.50 18.38 9.96
CA GLY A 129 28.32 18.03 10.75
C GLY A 129 27.08 17.86 9.88
N ASP A 130 26.75 18.88 9.07
CA ASP A 130 25.59 18.89 8.19
C ASP A 130 25.63 17.74 7.15
N VAL A 131 26.80 17.45 6.56
CA VAL A 131 26.96 16.30 5.64
C VAL A 131 26.79 14.97 6.36
N ARG A 132 27.31 14.81 7.58
CA ARG A 132 27.17 13.57 8.35
C ARG A 132 25.72 13.35 8.79
N ASP A 133 25.06 14.39 9.28
CA ASP A 133 23.69 14.28 9.78
C ASP A 133 22.68 14.16 8.61
N GLY A 134 22.99 14.77 7.44
CA GLY A 134 22.31 14.50 6.18
C GLY A 134 22.50 13.05 5.68
N ALA A 135 23.71 12.49 5.78
CA ALA A 135 23.96 11.08 5.44
C ALA A 135 23.19 10.12 6.36
N ASN A 136 23.15 10.41 7.67
CA ASN A 136 22.34 9.66 8.64
C ASN A 136 20.84 9.71 8.30
N ALA A 137 20.34 10.86 7.83
CA ALA A 137 18.95 11.01 7.39
C ALA A 137 18.66 10.20 6.11
N ILE A 138 19.56 10.21 5.11
CA ILE A 138 19.43 9.40 3.89
C ILE A 138 19.43 7.90 4.24
N TYR A 139 20.35 7.45 5.08
CA TYR A 139 20.41 6.06 5.54
C TYR A 139 19.11 5.62 6.24
N SER A 140 18.59 6.47 7.14
CA SER A 140 17.33 6.22 7.85
C SER A 140 16.14 6.12 6.89
N GLY A 141 16.04 7.04 5.93
CA GLY A 141 14.99 7.04 4.90
C GLY A 141 15.09 5.84 3.95
N ALA A 142 16.30 5.45 3.54
CA ALA A 142 16.53 4.25 2.74
C ALA A 142 16.10 2.97 3.47
N SER A 143 16.39 2.88 4.77
CA SER A 143 15.94 1.78 5.63
C SER A 143 14.41 1.73 5.78
N GLU A 144 13.75 2.89 5.93
CA GLU A 144 12.28 2.99 5.98
C GLU A 144 11.63 2.61 4.63
N ILE A 145 12.18 3.06 3.50
CA ILE A 145 11.76 2.64 2.16
C ILE A 145 11.91 1.13 2.01
N SER A 146 13.05 0.56 2.39
CA SER A 146 13.30 -0.90 2.33
C SER A 146 12.27 -1.68 3.17
N ALA A 147 11.97 -1.22 4.40
CA ALA A 147 10.94 -1.84 5.24
C ALA A 147 9.53 -1.76 4.63
N GLY A 148 9.13 -0.61 4.10
CA GLY A 148 7.84 -0.43 3.41
C GLY A 148 7.73 -1.22 2.10
N ASN A 149 8.86 -1.42 1.41
CA ASN A 149 8.92 -2.20 0.18
C ASN A 149 8.76 -3.71 0.43
N ASN A 150 9.22 -4.22 1.58
CA ASN A 150 8.95 -5.59 2.01
C ASN A 150 7.46 -5.83 2.36
N ASP A 151 6.78 -4.86 2.98
CA ASP A 151 5.32 -4.89 3.17
C ASP A 151 4.58 -4.93 1.83
N LEU A 152 5.03 -4.10 0.86
CA LEU A 152 4.46 -4.07 -0.48
C LEU A 152 4.70 -5.39 -1.24
N SER A 153 5.86 -6.03 -1.11
CA SER A 153 6.13 -7.36 -1.68
C SER A 153 5.14 -8.39 -1.14
N SER A 154 5.08 -8.54 0.19
CA SER A 154 4.21 -9.50 0.86
C SER A 154 2.73 -9.32 0.50
N ARG A 155 2.28 -8.07 0.36
CA ARG A 155 0.90 -7.76 -0.07
C ARG A 155 0.67 -7.99 -1.56
N THR A 156 1.69 -7.81 -2.40
CA THR A 156 1.62 -8.13 -3.84
C THR A 156 1.58 -9.64 -4.06
N GLU A 157 2.36 -10.41 -3.31
CA GLU A 157 2.33 -11.88 -3.28
C GLU A 157 0.97 -12.40 -2.80
N GLN A 158 0.42 -11.84 -1.71
CA GLN A 158 -0.92 -12.18 -1.23
C GLN A 158 -2.00 -11.83 -2.27
N GLN A 159 -1.89 -10.67 -2.93
CA GLN A 159 -2.83 -10.25 -3.97
C GLN A 159 -2.77 -11.19 -5.19
N ALA A 160 -1.58 -11.65 -5.59
CA ALA A 160 -1.43 -12.64 -6.66
C ALA A 160 -2.14 -13.96 -6.31
N ALA A 161 -1.93 -14.50 -5.11
CA ALA A 161 -2.61 -15.72 -4.65
C ALA A 161 -4.14 -15.55 -4.59
N SER A 162 -4.63 -14.39 -4.16
CA SER A 162 -6.08 -14.08 -4.18
C SER A 162 -6.64 -13.94 -5.59
N LEU A 163 -5.85 -13.48 -6.56
CA LEU A 163 -6.24 -13.43 -7.97
C LEU A 163 -6.26 -14.83 -8.61
N GLU A 164 -5.33 -15.73 -8.25
CA GLU A 164 -5.38 -17.14 -8.67
C GLU A 164 -6.65 -17.85 -8.14
N GLU A 165 -6.97 -17.69 -6.85
CA GLU A 165 -8.20 -18.24 -6.25
C GLU A 165 -9.47 -17.64 -6.88
N THR A 166 -9.45 -16.34 -7.18
CA THR A 166 -10.54 -15.67 -7.91
C THR A 166 -10.68 -16.22 -9.33
N ALA A 167 -9.58 -16.42 -10.06
CA ALA A 167 -9.61 -16.96 -11.42
C ALA A 167 -10.14 -18.41 -11.46
N ALA A 168 -9.69 -19.27 -10.55
CA ALA A 168 -10.21 -20.64 -10.42
C ALA A 168 -11.71 -20.65 -10.08
N SER A 169 -12.15 -19.81 -9.14
CA SER A 169 -13.57 -19.64 -8.80
C SER A 169 -14.39 -19.15 -10.00
N MET A 170 -13.83 -18.27 -10.83
CA MET A 170 -14.44 -17.76 -12.04
C MET A 170 -14.58 -18.84 -13.13
N GLU A 171 -13.62 -19.76 -13.27
CA GLU A 171 -13.76 -20.91 -14.17
C GLU A 171 -14.89 -21.86 -13.72
N GLU A 172 -14.98 -22.16 -12.42
CA GLU A 172 -16.06 -23.00 -11.85
C GLU A 172 -17.45 -22.35 -11.98
N LEU A 173 -17.55 -21.04 -11.74
CA LEU A 173 -18.77 -20.26 -11.98
C LEU A 173 -19.14 -20.26 -13.47
N THR A 174 -18.18 -20.08 -14.37
CA THR A 174 -18.40 -20.14 -15.83
C THR A 174 -18.95 -21.49 -16.26
N ALA A 175 -18.38 -22.58 -15.75
CA ALA A 175 -18.84 -23.94 -16.03
C ALA A 175 -20.27 -24.17 -15.51
N THR A 176 -20.54 -23.75 -14.27
CA THR A 176 -21.84 -23.90 -13.60
C THR A 176 -22.94 -23.10 -14.31
N VAL A 177 -22.67 -21.85 -14.72
CA VAL A 177 -23.63 -21.00 -15.44
C VAL A 177 -23.94 -21.57 -16.83
N ARG A 178 -22.93 -22.07 -17.56
CA ARG A 178 -23.15 -22.76 -18.84
C ARG A 178 -23.96 -24.05 -18.67
N GLN A 179 -23.67 -24.84 -17.65
CA GLN A 179 -24.45 -26.04 -17.31
C GLN A 179 -25.90 -25.68 -16.95
N ASN A 180 -26.15 -24.57 -16.24
CA ASN A 180 -27.50 -24.10 -15.94
C ASN A 180 -28.26 -23.67 -17.21
N ALA A 181 -27.62 -22.97 -18.15
CA ALA A 181 -28.24 -22.60 -19.43
C ALA A 181 -28.66 -23.83 -20.25
N ASP A 182 -27.80 -24.85 -20.35
CA ASP A 182 -28.10 -26.08 -21.09
C ASP A 182 -29.06 -27.02 -20.34
N ASN A 183 -29.06 -27.01 -19.01
CA ASN A 183 -30.09 -27.67 -18.20
C ASN A 183 -31.48 -27.03 -18.45
N ALA A 184 -31.56 -25.70 -18.46
CA ALA A 184 -32.80 -24.98 -18.74
C ALA A 184 -33.33 -25.25 -20.14
N ARG A 185 -32.46 -25.29 -21.16
CA ARG A 185 -32.82 -25.72 -22.53
C ARG A 185 -33.37 -27.14 -22.59
N GLN A 186 -32.73 -28.09 -21.90
CA GLN A 186 -33.19 -29.49 -21.84
C GLN A 186 -34.53 -29.61 -21.11
N ALA A 187 -34.71 -28.90 -19.99
CA ALA A 187 -35.97 -28.86 -19.24
C ALA A 187 -37.11 -28.23 -20.05
N SER A 188 -36.83 -27.16 -20.82
CA SER A 188 -37.77 -26.55 -21.76
C SER A 188 -38.22 -27.54 -22.85
N HIS A 189 -37.29 -28.28 -23.46
CA HIS A 189 -37.64 -29.32 -24.44
C HIS A 189 -38.45 -30.47 -23.81
N LEU A 190 -38.12 -30.89 -22.59
CA LEU A 190 -38.87 -31.92 -21.86
C LEU A 190 -40.29 -31.45 -21.52
N ALA A 191 -40.44 -30.18 -21.11
CA ALA A 191 -41.73 -29.55 -20.89
C ALA A 191 -42.58 -29.51 -22.17
N LEU A 192 -42.03 -29.07 -23.30
CA LEU A 192 -42.72 -29.11 -24.60
C LEU A 192 -43.19 -30.52 -24.97
N THR A 193 -42.35 -31.54 -24.75
CA THR A 193 -42.68 -32.96 -25.02
C THR A 193 -43.79 -33.48 -24.10
N ALA A 194 -43.81 -33.04 -22.84
CA ALA A 194 -44.88 -33.36 -21.89
C ALA A 194 -46.19 -32.64 -22.24
N SER A 195 -46.12 -31.40 -22.72
CA SER A 195 -47.27 -30.60 -23.18
C SER A 195 -47.95 -31.25 -24.39
N GLU A 196 -47.19 -31.64 -25.42
CA GLU A 196 -47.70 -32.39 -26.57
C GLU A 196 -48.36 -33.71 -26.14
N THR A 197 -47.77 -34.40 -25.15
CA THR A 197 -48.32 -35.66 -24.63
C THR A 197 -49.63 -35.44 -23.88
N ALA A 198 -49.76 -34.34 -23.11
CA ALA A 198 -51.02 -33.96 -22.46
C ALA A 198 -52.09 -33.50 -23.46
N GLU A 199 -51.72 -32.77 -24.52
CA GLU A 199 -52.64 -32.36 -25.60
C GLU A 199 -53.19 -33.58 -26.37
N ARG A 200 -52.33 -34.57 -26.68
CA ARG A 200 -52.77 -35.85 -27.25
C ARG A 200 -53.62 -36.66 -26.26
N GLY A 201 -53.33 -36.56 -24.96
CA GLY A 201 -54.15 -37.13 -23.88
C GLY A 201 -55.55 -36.54 -23.85
N GLY A 202 -55.68 -35.23 -23.95
CA GLY A 202 -56.97 -34.52 -24.04
C GLY A 202 -57.81 -34.99 -25.23
N LYS A 203 -57.22 -35.09 -26.43
CA LYS A 203 -57.93 -35.58 -27.63
C LYS A 203 -58.46 -37.00 -27.48
N VAL A 204 -57.67 -37.90 -26.87
CA VAL A 204 -58.12 -39.28 -26.57
C VAL A 204 -59.21 -39.29 -25.50
N VAL A 205 -59.22 -38.35 -24.58
CA VAL A 205 -60.31 -38.16 -23.61
C VAL A 205 -61.58 -37.68 -24.32
N ASP A 206 -61.49 -36.70 -25.22
CA ASP A 206 -62.62 -36.20 -26.01
C ASP A 206 -63.28 -37.32 -26.86
N ASP A 207 -62.47 -38.13 -27.55
CA ASP A 207 -62.93 -39.32 -28.30
C ASP A 207 -63.72 -40.30 -27.40
N VAL A 208 -63.30 -40.46 -26.14
CA VAL A 208 -64.00 -41.32 -25.15
C VAL A 208 -65.28 -40.67 -24.64
N VAL A 209 -65.34 -39.33 -24.49
CA VAL A 209 -66.60 -38.62 -24.16
C VAL A 209 -67.61 -38.76 -25.29
N GLU A 210 -67.21 -38.59 -26.55
CA GLU A 210 -68.10 -38.81 -27.70
C GLU A 210 -68.59 -40.27 -27.75
N THR A 211 -67.68 -41.23 -27.56
CA THR A 211 -68.02 -42.66 -27.51
C THR A 211 -69.02 -42.97 -26.39
N MET A 212 -68.83 -42.43 -25.18
CA MET A 212 -69.78 -42.61 -24.06
C MET A 212 -71.15 -42.00 -24.37
N ARG A 213 -71.21 -40.79 -24.95
CA ARG A 213 -72.47 -40.17 -25.39
C ARG A 213 -73.19 -41.05 -26.43
N GLY A 214 -72.46 -41.60 -27.41
CA GLY A 214 -72.99 -42.54 -28.39
C GLY A 214 -73.51 -43.86 -27.81
N ILE A 215 -72.85 -44.41 -26.78
CA ILE A 215 -73.34 -45.58 -26.02
C ILE A 215 -74.61 -45.24 -25.24
N GLY A 216 -74.66 -44.07 -24.60
CA GLY A 216 -75.83 -43.59 -23.86
C GLY A 216 -77.07 -43.47 -24.74
N ASP A 217 -76.94 -42.84 -25.91
CA ASP A 217 -78.05 -42.69 -26.87
C ASP A 217 -78.45 -44.02 -27.54
N SER A 218 -77.47 -44.90 -27.81
CA SER A 218 -77.76 -46.27 -28.25
C SER A 218 -78.55 -47.06 -27.19
N SER A 219 -78.22 -46.87 -25.90
CA SER A 219 -78.89 -47.54 -24.78
C SER A 219 -80.32 -47.03 -24.58
N LYS A 220 -80.56 -45.71 -24.68
CA LYS A 220 -81.91 -45.11 -24.70
C LYS A 220 -82.77 -45.73 -25.81
N LYS A 221 -82.22 -45.84 -27.02
CA LYS A 221 -82.91 -46.46 -28.17
C LYS A 221 -83.23 -47.95 -27.96
N ILE A 222 -82.40 -48.68 -27.20
CA ILE A 222 -82.73 -50.06 -26.78
C ILE A 222 -83.87 -50.06 -25.76
N ALA A 223 -83.88 -49.14 -24.78
CA ALA A 223 -84.97 -49.03 -23.82
C ALA A 223 -86.33 -48.76 -24.49
N ASP A 224 -86.38 -47.93 -25.54
CA ASP A 224 -87.58 -47.69 -26.35
C ASP A 224 -88.06 -48.98 -27.05
N ILE A 225 -87.16 -49.74 -27.66
CA ILE A 225 -87.49 -51.03 -28.32
C ILE A 225 -88.02 -52.04 -27.30
N ILE A 226 -87.41 -52.11 -26.11
CA ILE A 226 -87.85 -52.99 -25.02
C ILE A 226 -89.22 -52.57 -24.47
N SER A 227 -89.51 -51.27 -24.40
CA SER A 227 -90.84 -50.73 -24.07
C SER A 227 -91.92 -51.20 -25.06
N VAL A 228 -91.61 -51.19 -26.37
CA VAL A 228 -92.49 -51.74 -27.41
C VAL A 228 -92.69 -53.25 -27.24
N ILE A 229 -91.65 -54.00 -26.83
CA ILE A 229 -91.74 -55.45 -26.60
C ILE A 229 -92.62 -55.82 -25.39
N ASP A 230 -92.53 -55.11 -24.26
CA ASP A 230 -93.48 -55.31 -23.13
C ASP A 230 -94.92 -54.96 -23.57
N GLY A 231 -95.09 -53.93 -24.41
CA GLY A 231 -96.37 -53.61 -25.06
C GLY A 231 -96.94 -54.76 -25.91
N ILE A 232 -96.12 -55.37 -26.77
CA ILE A 232 -96.49 -56.53 -27.60
C ILE A 232 -96.79 -57.76 -26.72
N ALA A 233 -96.00 -58.00 -25.68
CA ALA A 233 -96.21 -59.09 -24.73
C ALA A 233 -97.53 -58.91 -23.96
N PHE A 234 -97.85 -57.68 -23.52
CA PHE A 234 -99.12 -57.35 -22.90
C PHE A 234 -100.31 -57.59 -23.84
N GLN A 235 -100.24 -57.08 -25.08
CA GLN A 235 -101.26 -57.32 -26.11
C GLN A 235 -101.46 -58.82 -26.38
N THR A 236 -100.38 -59.59 -26.46
CA THR A 236 -100.41 -61.05 -26.68
C THR A 236 -101.07 -61.77 -25.51
N ASN A 237 -100.79 -61.37 -24.25
CA ASN A 237 -101.46 -61.93 -23.07
C ASN A 237 -102.97 -61.61 -23.04
N ILE A 238 -103.41 -60.45 -23.52
CA ILE A 238 -104.84 -60.11 -23.65
C ILE A 238 -105.50 -60.92 -24.78
N LEU A 239 -104.85 -61.05 -25.94
CA LEU A 239 -105.33 -61.88 -27.06
C LEU A 239 -105.47 -63.34 -26.64
N ALA A 240 -104.48 -63.88 -25.93
CA ALA A 240 -104.49 -65.25 -25.43
C ALA A 240 -105.55 -65.47 -24.34
N LEU A 241 -105.80 -64.49 -23.46
CA LEU A 241 -106.91 -64.53 -22.50
C LEU A 241 -108.27 -64.58 -23.23
N ASN A 242 -108.48 -63.73 -24.23
CA ASN A 242 -109.72 -63.72 -25.02
C ASN A 242 -109.93 -65.05 -25.77
N ALA A 243 -108.87 -65.60 -26.36
CA ALA A 243 -108.90 -66.92 -27.01
C ALA A 243 -109.22 -68.05 -26.03
N ALA A 244 -108.68 -68.02 -24.81
CA ALA A 244 -108.99 -69.01 -23.77
C ALA A 244 -110.45 -68.93 -23.30
N VAL A 245 -111.03 -67.72 -23.21
CA VAL A 245 -112.45 -67.52 -22.87
C VAL A 245 -113.37 -68.07 -23.96
N GLU A 246 -113.12 -67.76 -25.24
CA GLU A 246 -113.96 -68.26 -26.34
C GLU A 246 -113.77 -69.78 -26.57
N ALA A 247 -112.57 -70.31 -26.32
CA ALA A 247 -112.33 -71.75 -26.30
C ALA A 247 -113.08 -72.47 -25.18
N ALA A 248 -113.15 -71.90 -23.97
CA ALA A 248 -113.99 -72.43 -22.89
C ALA A 248 -115.49 -72.38 -23.23
N ARG A 249 -115.93 -71.32 -23.93
CA ARG A 249 -117.31 -71.16 -24.43
C ARG A 249 -117.70 -72.21 -25.47
N ALA A 250 -116.75 -72.73 -26.24
CA ALA A 250 -116.94 -73.82 -27.19
C ALA A 250 -116.95 -75.24 -26.56
N GLY A 251 -116.80 -75.35 -25.23
CA GLY A 251 -116.86 -76.62 -24.49
C GLY A 251 -115.80 -77.63 -24.93
N GLU A 252 -116.16 -78.92 -24.98
CA GLU A 252 -115.21 -80.00 -25.33
C GLU A 252 -114.54 -79.82 -26.71
N GLN A 253 -115.19 -79.15 -27.67
CA GLN A 253 -114.60 -78.87 -28.99
C GLN A 253 -113.50 -77.78 -28.92
N GLY A 254 -113.62 -76.82 -28.00
CA GLY A 254 -112.61 -75.79 -27.76
C GLY A 254 -111.44 -76.25 -26.90
N ARG A 255 -111.50 -77.46 -26.30
CA ARG A 255 -110.59 -77.92 -25.25
C ARG A 255 -109.11 -77.94 -25.68
N GLY A 256 -108.81 -78.25 -26.95
CA GLY A 256 -107.45 -78.15 -27.49
C GLY A 256 -106.96 -76.70 -27.64
N PHE A 257 -107.83 -75.81 -28.14
CA PHE A 257 -107.52 -74.38 -28.28
C PHE A 257 -107.33 -73.70 -26.91
N ALA A 258 -108.06 -74.12 -25.87
CA ALA A 258 -107.90 -73.59 -24.52
C ALA A 258 -106.50 -73.87 -23.94
N VAL A 259 -105.92 -75.05 -24.22
CA VAL A 259 -104.54 -75.38 -23.81
C VAL A 259 -103.52 -74.53 -24.56
N VAL A 260 -103.65 -74.39 -25.89
CA VAL A 260 -102.76 -73.54 -26.70
C VAL A 260 -102.85 -72.07 -26.27
N ALA A 261 -104.05 -71.56 -26.00
CA ALA A 261 -104.24 -70.21 -25.49
C ALA A 261 -103.62 -70.01 -24.09
N GLY A 262 -103.69 -71.03 -23.23
CA GLY A 262 -102.99 -71.03 -21.94
C GLY A 262 -101.47 -70.94 -22.08
N GLU A 263 -100.88 -71.72 -22.99
CA GLU A 263 -99.43 -71.73 -23.24
C GLU A 263 -98.94 -70.42 -23.87
N VAL A 264 -99.66 -69.90 -24.87
CA VAL A 264 -99.36 -68.57 -25.47
C VAL A 264 -99.47 -67.47 -24.42
N ARG A 265 -100.42 -67.55 -23.49
CA ARG A 265 -100.53 -66.61 -22.37
C ARG A 265 -99.34 -66.71 -21.41
N ASN A 266 -98.90 -67.92 -21.06
CA ASN A 266 -97.71 -68.13 -20.22
C ASN A 266 -96.46 -67.56 -20.88
N LEU A 267 -96.25 -67.85 -22.17
CA LEU A 267 -95.14 -67.32 -22.96
C LEU A 267 -95.17 -65.79 -23.05
N ALA A 268 -96.34 -65.19 -23.20
CA ALA A 268 -96.52 -63.73 -23.19
C ALA A 268 -96.17 -63.12 -21.82
N GLN A 269 -96.61 -63.73 -20.70
CA GLN A 269 -96.24 -63.29 -19.36
C GLN A 269 -94.73 -63.40 -19.09
N ARG A 270 -94.09 -64.49 -19.53
CA ARG A 270 -92.63 -64.66 -19.48
C ARG A 270 -91.87 -63.63 -20.32
N SER A 271 -92.41 -63.29 -21.49
CA SER A 271 -91.83 -62.27 -22.38
C SER A 271 -91.91 -60.88 -21.76
N ALA A 272 -93.04 -60.54 -21.12
CA ALA A 272 -93.22 -59.29 -20.38
C ALA A 272 -92.26 -59.18 -19.17
N GLN A 273 -92.05 -60.28 -18.44
CA GLN A 273 -91.06 -60.31 -17.35
C GLN A 273 -89.64 -60.09 -17.89
N ALA A 274 -89.21 -60.84 -18.90
CA ALA A 274 -87.88 -60.71 -19.50
C ALA A 274 -87.64 -59.31 -20.08
N ALA A 275 -88.65 -58.68 -20.71
CA ALA A 275 -88.58 -57.31 -21.19
C ALA A 275 -88.30 -56.32 -20.04
N ARG A 276 -88.94 -56.47 -18.88
CA ARG A 276 -88.71 -55.60 -17.71
C ARG A 276 -87.34 -55.81 -17.08
N GLU A 277 -86.90 -57.07 -16.98
CA GLU A 277 -85.54 -57.40 -16.50
C GLU A 277 -84.46 -56.76 -17.40
N ILE A 278 -84.62 -56.83 -18.73
CA ILE A 278 -83.74 -56.14 -19.68
C ILE A 278 -83.86 -54.62 -19.53
N LYS A 279 -85.07 -54.06 -19.37
CA LYS A 279 -85.27 -52.61 -19.21
C LYS A 279 -84.48 -52.06 -18.02
N THR A 280 -84.55 -52.71 -16.86
CA THR A 280 -83.78 -52.30 -15.67
C THR A 280 -82.27 -52.43 -15.86
N LEU A 281 -81.79 -53.45 -16.58
CA LEU A 281 -80.35 -53.56 -16.93
C LEU A 281 -79.87 -52.46 -17.87
N ILE A 282 -80.73 -52.00 -18.80
CA ILE A 282 -80.44 -50.87 -19.68
C ILE A 282 -80.49 -49.54 -18.91
N GLU A 283 -81.41 -49.38 -17.96
CA GLU A 283 -81.47 -48.21 -17.07
C GLU A 283 -80.23 -48.08 -16.17
N ASP A 284 -79.74 -49.18 -15.58
CA ASP A 284 -78.44 -49.21 -14.88
C ASP A 284 -77.27 -48.86 -15.83
N SER A 285 -77.28 -49.43 -17.05
CA SER A 285 -76.24 -49.18 -18.04
C SER A 285 -76.16 -47.70 -18.44
N VAL A 286 -77.30 -47.03 -18.64
CA VAL A 286 -77.34 -45.58 -18.91
C VAL A 286 -76.77 -44.78 -17.74
N GLY A 287 -77.24 -45.03 -16.51
CA GLY A 287 -76.75 -44.31 -15.33
C GLY A 287 -75.23 -44.48 -15.09
N ARG A 288 -74.69 -45.65 -15.42
CA ARG A 288 -73.25 -45.93 -15.36
C ARG A 288 -72.46 -45.27 -16.48
N VAL A 289 -73.02 -45.14 -17.68
CA VAL A 289 -72.43 -44.41 -18.80
C VAL A 289 -72.42 -42.91 -18.53
N ASP A 290 -73.51 -42.33 -18.02
CA ASP A 290 -73.58 -40.92 -17.64
C ASP A 290 -72.56 -40.60 -16.53
N THR A 291 -72.45 -41.47 -15.51
CA THR A 291 -71.42 -41.35 -14.46
C THR A 291 -70.00 -41.46 -15.02
N GLY A 292 -69.79 -42.37 -15.98
CA GLY A 292 -68.51 -42.53 -16.68
C GLY A 292 -68.13 -41.29 -17.49
N ALA A 293 -69.07 -40.70 -18.22
CA ALA A 293 -68.86 -39.49 -19.01
C ALA A 293 -68.39 -38.32 -18.13
N VAL A 294 -69.03 -38.08 -16.98
CA VAL A 294 -68.64 -37.02 -16.03
C VAL A 294 -67.24 -37.24 -15.45
N LEU A 295 -66.83 -38.50 -15.20
CA LEU A 295 -65.48 -38.80 -14.73
C LEU A 295 -64.41 -38.59 -15.82
N VAL A 296 -64.75 -38.88 -17.07
CA VAL A 296 -63.86 -38.68 -18.23
C VAL A 296 -63.75 -37.19 -18.60
N GLU A 297 -64.86 -36.43 -18.57
CA GLU A 297 -64.89 -34.99 -18.82
C GLU A 297 -63.97 -34.23 -17.84
N ARG A 298 -64.00 -34.60 -16.55
CA ARG A 298 -63.06 -34.09 -15.52
C ARG A 298 -61.60 -34.54 -15.72
N ALA A 299 -61.37 -35.68 -16.35
CA ALA A 299 -60.01 -36.07 -16.77
C ALA A 299 -59.50 -35.14 -17.89
N GLY A 300 -60.40 -34.65 -18.77
CA GLY A 300 -60.09 -33.66 -19.79
C GLY A 300 -59.76 -32.28 -19.21
N GLU A 301 -60.52 -31.84 -18.21
CA GLU A 301 -60.19 -30.62 -17.44
C GLU A 301 -58.77 -30.68 -16.86
N THR A 302 -58.41 -31.77 -16.17
CA THR A 302 -57.06 -31.91 -15.58
C THR A 302 -55.94 -32.03 -16.61
N MET A 303 -56.19 -32.54 -17.82
CA MET A 303 -55.19 -32.50 -18.92
C MET A 303 -54.94 -31.05 -19.39
N ASN A 304 -55.98 -30.21 -19.45
CA ASN A 304 -55.83 -28.79 -19.78
C ASN A 304 -55.08 -28.02 -18.66
N GLU A 305 -55.33 -28.35 -17.38
CA GLU A 305 -54.54 -27.82 -16.26
C GLU A 305 -53.06 -28.19 -16.36
N ILE A 306 -52.74 -29.44 -16.74
CA ILE A 306 -51.36 -29.91 -16.98
C ILE A 306 -50.71 -29.11 -18.11
N VAL A 307 -51.37 -28.94 -19.26
CA VAL A 307 -50.84 -28.13 -20.38
C VAL A 307 -50.55 -26.70 -19.92
N SER A 308 -51.45 -26.08 -19.15
CA SER A 308 -51.25 -24.72 -18.62
C SER A 308 -50.07 -24.64 -17.64
N ALA A 309 -49.90 -25.63 -16.76
CA ALA A 309 -48.79 -25.66 -15.80
C ALA A 309 -47.43 -25.90 -16.49
N VAL A 310 -47.39 -26.82 -17.45
CA VAL A 310 -46.19 -27.17 -18.22
C VAL A 310 -45.76 -26.04 -19.17
N THR A 311 -46.71 -25.28 -19.72
CA THR A 311 -46.42 -24.03 -20.46
C THR A 311 -45.66 -23.05 -19.56
N ARG A 312 -46.16 -22.80 -18.33
CA ARG A 312 -45.48 -21.92 -17.37
C ARG A 312 -44.10 -22.39 -16.96
N VAL A 313 -43.86 -23.71 -16.86
CA VAL A 313 -42.51 -24.26 -16.67
C VAL A 313 -41.61 -23.95 -17.86
N THR A 314 -42.14 -24.02 -19.08
CA THR A 314 -41.41 -23.67 -20.32
C THR A 314 -40.99 -22.20 -20.32
N ASP A 315 -41.88 -21.29 -19.91
CA ASP A 315 -41.61 -19.85 -19.77
C ASP A 315 -40.47 -19.60 -18.76
N ILE A 316 -40.57 -20.16 -17.55
CA ILE A 316 -39.55 -20.03 -16.49
C ILE A 316 -38.19 -20.58 -16.94
N MET A 317 -38.16 -21.70 -17.69
CA MET A 317 -36.90 -22.22 -18.25
C MET A 317 -36.31 -21.27 -19.31
N SER A 318 -37.14 -20.54 -20.07
CA SER A 318 -36.67 -19.52 -21.01
C SER A 318 -36.08 -18.30 -20.27
N GLU A 319 -36.69 -17.86 -19.17
CA GLU A 319 -36.16 -16.80 -18.31
C GLU A 319 -34.81 -17.20 -17.69
N ILE A 320 -34.70 -18.41 -17.13
CA ILE A 320 -33.44 -18.95 -16.56
C ILE A 320 -32.35 -19.05 -17.63
N ALA A 321 -32.68 -19.51 -18.85
CA ALA A 321 -31.72 -19.57 -19.94
C ALA A 321 -31.21 -18.17 -20.35
N SER A 322 -32.08 -17.17 -20.40
CA SER A 322 -31.71 -15.78 -20.69
C SER A 322 -30.85 -15.16 -19.57
N ALA A 323 -31.22 -15.38 -18.30
CA ALA A 323 -30.45 -14.89 -17.16
C ALA A 323 -29.07 -15.57 -17.07
N SER A 324 -28.96 -16.84 -17.47
CA SER A 324 -27.68 -17.56 -17.52
C SER A 324 -26.76 -17.04 -18.63
N ASP A 325 -27.29 -16.64 -19.78
CA ASP A 325 -26.50 -15.99 -20.86
C ASP A 325 -25.96 -14.63 -20.41
N GLU A 326 -26.80 -13.81 -19.75
CA GLU A 326 -26.39 -12.52 -19.20
C GLU A 326 -25.37 -12.68 -18.05
N GLN A 327 -25.54 -13.68 -17.17
CA GLN A 327 -24.53 -14.04 -16.18
C GLN A 327 -23.20 -14.46 -16.81
N SER A 328 -23.20 -15.28 -17.87
CA SER A 328 -21.96 -15.66 -18.57
C SER A 328 -21.24 -14.43 -19.13
N ARG A 329 -21.98 -13.46 -19.69
CA ARG A 329 -21.41 -12.22 -20.23
C ARG A 329 -20.87 -11.28 -19.14
N GLY A 330 -21.52 -11.23 -17.97
CA GLY A 330 -21.00 -10.53 -16.79
C GLY A 330 -19.73 -11.19 -16.24
N ILE A 331 -19.69 -12.52 -16.23
CA ILE A 331 -18.53 -13.33 -15.85
C ILE A 331 -17.34 -13.07 -16.79
N ASP A 332 -17.56 -13.07 -18.11
CA ASP A 332 -16.53 -12.73 -19.11
C ASP A 332 -15.94 -11.32 -18.85
N GLN A 333 -16.79 -10.34 -18.49
CA GLN A 333 -16.35 -8.97 -18.17
C GLN A 333 -15.54 -8.90 -16.86
N ILE A 334 -15.89 -9.69 -15.84
CA ILE A 334 -15.09 -9.81 -14.61
C ILE A 334 -13.73 -10.46 -14.91
N GLY A 335 -13.67 -11.46 -15.80
CA GLY A 335 -12.42 -12.08 -16.25
C GLY A 335 -11.44 -11.06 -16.87
N VAL A 336 -11.94 -10.10 -17.65
CA VAL A 336 -11.13 -8.99 -18.17
C VAL A 336 -10.61 -8.09 -17.04
N ALA A 337 -11.42 -7.81 -16.02
CA ALA A 337 -11.00 -7.01 -14.86
C ALA A 337 -9.92 -7.72 -14.02
N VAL A 338 -10.06 -9.04 -13.78
CA VAL A 338 -9.06 -9.88 -13.11
C VAL A 338 -7.74 -9.89 -13.89
N THR A 339 -7.79 -9.95 -15.23
CA THR A 339 -6.60 -9.91 -16.09
C THR A 339 -5.85 -8.57 -15.98
N GLU A 340 -6.55 -7.44 -15.89
CA GLU A 340 -5.91 -6.14 -15.69
C GLU A 340 -5.39 -5.97 -14.24
N MET A 341 -6.04 -6.58 -13.24
CA MET A 341 -5.53 -6.64 -11.86
C MET A 341 -4.25 -7.47 -11.74
N ASP A 342 -4.14 -8.62 -12.41
CA ASP A 342 -2.90 -9.40 -12.50
C ASP A 342 -1.76 -8.57 -13.11
N LYS A 343 -2.01 -7.93 -14.26
CA LYS A 343 -1.07 -7.01 -14.90
C LYS A 343 -0.59 -5.86 -13.98
N VAL A 344 -1.47 -5.28 -13.16
CA VAL A 344 -1.09 -4.29 -12.15
C VAL A 344 -0.29 -4.93 -10.99
N THR A 345 -0.60 -6.16 -10.62
CA THR A 345 0.12 -6.92 -9.57
C THR A 345 1.55 -7.24 -10.03
N GLN A 346 1.74 -7.64 -11.29
CA GLN A 346 3.06 -7.82 -11.90
C GLN A 346 3.84 -6.50 -12.02
N GLN A 347 3.17 -5.38 -12.33
CA GLN A 347 3.79 -4.05 -12.31
C GLN A 347 4.22 -3.64 -10.90
N ASN A 348 3.43 -3.95 -9.87
CA ASN A 348 3.80 -3.71 -8.47
C ASN A 348 5.02 -4.55 -8.07
N ALA A 349 5.11 -5.82 -8.49
CA ALA A 349 6.29 -6.65 -8.22
C ALA A 349 7.57 -6.08 -8.87
N ALA A 350 7.49 -5.60 -10.11
CA ALA A 350 8.62 -4.94 -10.78
C ALA A 350 8.99 -3.60 -10.12
N LEU A 351 8.01 -2.83 -9.66
CA LEU A 351 8.24 -1.59 -8.89
C LEU A 351 8.86 -1.87 -7.51
N VAL A 352 8.51 -3.00 -6.87
CA VAL A 352 9.13 -3.47 -5.62
C VAL A 352 10.61 -3.81 -5.85
N GLU A 353 10.95 -4.55 -6.89
CA GLU A 353 12.35 -4.87 -7.22
C GLU A 353 13.16 -3.60 -7.53
N GLN A 354 12.61 -2.70 -8.36
CA GLN A 354 13.24 -1.41 -8.68
C GLN A 354 13.43 -0.52 -7.43
N SER A 355 12.46 -0.51 -6.52
CA SER A 355 12.50 0.30 -5.29
C SER A 355 13.48 -0.27 -4.26
N ALA A 356 13.62 -1.61 -4.18
CA ALA A 356 14.66 -2.25 -3.37
C ALA A 356 16.07 -1.87 -3.87
N ALA A 357 16.30 -1.92 -5.18
CA ALA A 357 17.57 -1.54 -5.78
C ALA A 357 17.89 -0.04 -5.56
N ALA A 358 16.88 0.84 -5.65
CA ALA A 358 17.02 2.26 -5.36
C ALA A 358 17.37 2.53 -3.88
N ALA A 359 16.68 1.86 -2.94
CA ALA A 359 16.95 1.97 -1.52
C ALA A 359 18.37 1.51 -1.16
N ALA A 360 18.81 0.36 -1.68
CA ALA A 360 20.16 -0.14 -1.48
C ALA A 360 21.25 0.81 -2.04
N SER A 361 21.00 1.47 -3.17
CA SER A 361 21.92 2.48 -3.71
C SER A 361 21.97 3.75 -2.86
N LEU A 362 20.85 4.18 -2.27
CA LEU A 362 20.83 5.29 -1.30
C LEU A 362 21.58 4.93 -0.01
N GLU A 363 21.47 3.69 0.46
CA GLU A 363 22.21 3.17 1.61
C GLU A 363 23.74 3.15 1.34
N GLU A 364 24.17 2.67 0.17
CA GLU A 364 25.58 2.73 -0.25
C GLU A 364 26.09 4.18 -0.33
N GLN A 365 25.31 5.09 -0.92
CA GLN A 365 25.69 6.50 -1.02
C GLN A 365 25.79 7.18 0.34
N ALA A 366 24.85 6.92 1.27
CA ALA A 366 24.91 7.41 2.64
C ALA A 366 26.13 6.85 3.41
N GLY A 367 26.42 5.55 3.24
CA GLY A 367 27.62 4.93 3.80
C GLY A 367 28.91 5.57 3.26
N ARG A 368 28.96 5.85 1.96
CA ARG A 368 30.11 6.51 1.31
C ARG A 368 30.28 7.97 1.73
N LEU A 369 29.20 8.73 1.89
CA LEU A 369 29.24 10.09 2.46
C LEU A 369 29.78 10.05 3.89
N THR A 370 29.25 9.14 4.72
CA THR A 370 29.68 8.94 6.11
C THR A 370 31.16 8.59 6.20
N GLN A 371 31.64 7.67 5.33
CA GLN A 371 33.05 7.26 5.27
C GLN A 371 33.98 8.34 4.69
N ALA A 372 33.48 9.24 3.84
CA ALA A 372 34.23 10.39 3.35
C ALA A 372 34.42 11.45 4.46
N VAL A 373 33.41 11.67 5.31
CA VAL A 373 33.51 12.62 6.42
C VAL A 373 34.07 12.03 7.72
N SER A 374 34.15 10.70 7.88
CA SER A 374 34.63 10.06 9.12
C SER A 374 36.11 10.32 9.42
N VAL A 375 36.89 10.82 8.45
CA VAL A 375 38.25 11.34 8.68
C VAL A 375 38.24 12.62 9.51
N PHE A 376 37.15 13.40 9.43
CA PHE A 376 37.01 14.68 10.13
C PHE A 376 36.46 14.51 11.55
N GLN A 377 37.34 14.60 12.53
CA GLN A 377 37.04 14.51 13.95
C GLN A 377 36.50 15.85 14.46
N ILE A 378 35.17 16.00 14.48
CA ILE A 378 34.47 17.14 15.10
C ILE A 378 34.28 16.93 16.61
N GLN A 379 34.23 18.03 17.37
CA GLN A 379 34.11 17.99 18.83
C GLN A 379 32.70 17.57 19.26
N ALA A 380 32.57 16.37 19.81
CA ALA A 380 31.29 15.74 20.16
C ALA A 380 30.61 16.36 21.40
N GLY A 381 30.06 17.57 21.26
CA GLY A 381 29.23 18.18 22.30
C GLY A 381 28.70 19.59 22.00
N GLU A 382 29.45 20.43 21.29
CA GLU A 382 29.19 21.89 21.27
C GLU A 382 28.42 22.39 20.04
N LEU A 383 28.47 21.70 18.90
CA LEU A 383 27.64 22.01 17.73
C LEU A 383 26.18 21.51 17.87
N LYS A 384 25.52 21.83 18.99
CA LYS A 384 24.05 21.81 19.05
C LYS A 384 23.50 23.07 18.40
N SER A 385 23.60 23.12 17.06
CA SER A 385 22.92 24.14 16.26
C SER A 385 21.44 24.15 16.61
N ASN A 386 20.86 25.33 16.82
CA ASN A 386 19.50 25.51 17.34
C ASN A 386 18.44 25.33 16.24
N VAL A 387 18.66 24.35 15.35
CA VAL A 387 17.69 23.91 14.35
C VAL A 387 16.52 23.29 15.12
N LYS A 388 15.43 24.04 15.18
CA LYS A 388 14.12 23.44 15.49
C LYS A 388 13.83 22.45 14.37
N THR A 389 14.09 21.16 14.63
CA THR A 389 13.51 20.09 13.83
C THR A 389 12.00 20.31 13.87
N SER A 390 11.43 20.75 12.74
CA SER A 390 9.98 20.65 12.55
C SER A 390 9.66 19.17 12.72
N THR A 391 9.03 18.82 13.84
CA THR A 391 8.52 17.47 14.07
C THR A 391 7.58 17.16 12.91
N VAL A 392 8.07 16.37 11.97
CA VAL A 392 7.24 15.73 10.95
C VAL A 392 6.16 15.01 11.73
N VAL A 393 4.92 15.49 11.61
CA VAL A 393 3.79 14.84 12.27
C VAL A 393 3.77 13.41 11.72
N PRO A 394 3.96 12.37 12.56
CA PRO A 394 3.96 11.01 12.06
C PRO A 394 2.64 10.77 11.35
N LEU A 395 2.69 10.23 10.12
CA LEU A 395 1.47 9.90 9.37
C LEU A 395 0.60 9.00 10.25
N GLN A 396 -0.47 9.59 10.78
CA GLN A 396 -1.22 9.01 11.86
C GLN A 396 -1.99 7.83 11.29
N ARG A 397 -1.47 6.61 11.49
CA ARG A 397 -2.10 5.37 11.03
C ARG A 397 -3.59 5.42 11.36
N PRO A 398 -4.49 5.22 10.38
CA PRO A 398 -5.93 5.26 10.64
C PRO A 398 -6.28 4.37 11.83
N ASP A 399 -7.02 4.93 12.79
CA ASP A 399 -7.40 4.20 13.99
C ASP A 399 -8.43 3.14 13.60
N ILE A 400 -7.96 1.90 13.42
CA ILE A 400 -8.78 0.75 12.98
C ILE A 400 -9.95 0.50 13.95
N LYS A 401 -9.85 0.94 15.22
CA LYS A 401 -10.97 0.88 16.17
C LYS A 401 -12.04 1.93 15.95
N LYS A 402 -11.77 3.03 15.22
CA LYS A 402 -12.80 4.02 14.84
C LYS A 402 -13.56 3.61 13.59
N LEU A 403 -12.88 3.01 12.61
CA LEU A 403 -13.54 2.42 11.44
C LEU A 403 -14.53 1.32 11.87
N LYS A 404 -14.14 0.47 12.84
CA LYS A 404 -14.97 -0.65 13.28
C LYS A 404 -16.19 -0.30 14.15
N ASN A 405 -16.55 0.98 14.25
CA ASN A 405 -17.54 1.48 15.20
C ASN A 405 -18.54 2.47 14.57
N ASN A 406 -18.49 2.68 13.26
CA ASN A 406 -19.20 3.76 12.58
C ASN A 406 -19.97 3.34 11.30
N ASP A 407 -19.67 2.17 10.73
CA ASP A 407 -20.10 1.78 9.37
C ASP A 407 -20.91 0.45 9.35
N GLU A 408 -21.75 0.19 10.37
CA GLU A 408 -22.71 -0.95 10.37
C GLU A 408 -24.13 -0.57 9.87
N ASP A 409 -24.45 0.72 9.70
CA ASP A 409 -25.81 1.21 9.34
C ASP A 409 -25.92 1.85 7.93
N ASP A 410 -24.82 2.20 7.24
CA ASP A 410 -24.84 3.13 6.08
C ASP A 410 -24.72 2.44 4.69
N TRP A 411 -25.03 1.14 4.60
CA TRP A 411 -24.90 0.34 3.36
C TRP A 411 -26.22 0.07 2.60
N GLU A 412 -27.38 0.52 3.09
CA GLU A 412 -28.69 0.26 2.44
C GLU A 412 -29.10 1.26 1.33
N THR A 413 -28.26 2.24 0.96
CA THR A 413 -28.60 3.19 -0.13
C THR A 413 -27.46 3.45 -1.13
N PHE A 414 -27.39 2.62 -2.18
CA PHE A 414 -26.98 3.04 -3.54
C PHE A 414 -27.61 2.14 -4.61
#